data_AF-A0A2K6SJA3-F1
#
_entry.id   AF-A0A2K6SJA3-F1
#
_cell.length_a   1.000
_cell.length_b   1.000
_cell.length_c   1.000
_cell.angle_alpha   90.00
_cell.angle_beta   90.00
_cell.angle_gamma   90.00
#
_symmetry.space_group_name_H-M   'P 1'
#
loop_
_entity.id
_entity.type
_entity.pdbx_description
1 polymer ?
#
loop_
_entity_poly.entity_id
_entity_poly.type
_entity_poly.pdbx_seq_one_letter_code
_entity_poly.pdbx_strand_id
1 'polypeptide(L)'
;MEQTATSSTMSGKFVNPTDQCMIVQAAVLKMKDPKQIIQDMEKLDEIEFNPVQQLQLNEKVLKDKHKKLCETSECILRLYEKENPDIYKKLSKIEVKYEKKRARLSQHFDAVKNVIMMMFLAPVKMMAILRTWIKVSMMTVVMTVTLKNQMEEVKEMNLCTVMMVRETTMKKRTQI
;
A
#
# COMPACT_ATOMS: atom_id res chain seq x y z
N MET A 1 66.26 -2.26 25.90
CA MET A 1 64.98 -2.56 26.57
C MET A 1 64.48 -1.23 27.12
N GLU A 2 63.75 -0.43 26.34
CA GLU A 2 62.30 -0.60 26.08
C GLU A 2 61.57 -0.41 27.42
N GLN A 3 60.84 0.69 27.64
CA GLN A 3 59.56 0.98 27.01
C GLN A 3 59.26 2.49 26.85
N THR A 4 58.74 2.80 25.65
CA THR A 4 57.79 3.85 25.29
C THR A 4 56.45 3.74 26.03
N ALA A 5 55.79 4.86 26.35
CA ALA A 5 54.41 5.12 25.89
C ALA A 5 53.89 6.49 26.37
N THR A 6 53.67 7.35 25.39
CA THR A 6 52.79 8.52 25.42
C THR A 6 51.32 8.10 25.59
N SER A 7 50.57 8.73 26.48
CA SER A 7 49.10 8.77 26.38
C SER A 7 48.56 10.12 26.87
N SER A 8 48.83 11.16 26.09
CA SER A 8 48.02 12.38 26.13
C SER A 8 46.62 12.03 25.63
N THR A 9 45.67 12.06 26.55
CA THR A 9 44.23 11.96 26.32
C THR A 9 43.78 13.05 25.33
N MET A 10 43.81 12.75 24.03
CA MET A 10 43.02 13.52 23.08
C MET A 10 41.55 13.19 23.37
N SER A 11 40.89 14.15 24.00
CA SER A 11 39.44 14.25 24.14
C SER A 11 38.81 14.11 22.76
N GLY A 12 38.48 12.88 22.39
CA GLY A 12 37.61 12.57 21.27
C GLY A 12 36.23 13.10 21.60
N LYS A 13 35.97 14.36 21.25
CA LYS A 13 34.63 14.94 21.30
C LYS A 13 33.76 14.04 20.43
N PHE A 14 32.89 13.27 21.05
CA PHE A 14 31.87 12.48 20.39
C PHE A 14 30.98 13.48 19.63
N VAL A 15 31.31 13.70 18.36
CA VAL A 15 30.48 14.51 17.47
C VAL A 15 29.18 13.75 17.36
N ASN A 16 28.12 14.29 17.96
CA ASN A 16 26.80 13.72 17.85
C ASN A 16 26.49 13.56 16.35
N PRO A 17 25.90 12.46 15.89
CA PRO A 17 25.51 12.32 14.48
C PRO A 17 24.69 13.53 13.96
N THR A 18 23.97 14.22 14.86
CA THR A 18 23.30 15.50 14.60
C THR A 18 24.28 16.64 14.27
N ASP A 19 25.36 16.78 15.04
CA ASP A 19 26.41 17.78 14.83
C ASP A 19 27.26 17.45 13.60
N GLN A 20 27.49 16.17 13.32
CA GLN A 20 28.20 15.71 12.13
C GLN A 20 27.43 16.04 10.85
N CYS A 21 26.10 15.89 10.89
CA CYS A 21 25.19 16.34 9.84
C CYS A 21 25.28 17.86 9.65
N MET A 22 25.24 18.64 10.73
CA MET A 22 25.38 20.10 10.66
C MET A 22 26.74 20.55 10.10
N ILE A 23 27.85 19.90 10.46
CA ILE A 23 29.20 20.25 9.98
C ILE A 23 29.39 19.89 8.50
N VAL A 24 29.04 18.66 8.11
CA VAL A 24 29.20 18.18 6.73
C VAL A 24 28.22 18.90 5.80
N GLN A 25 26.98 19.13 6.24
CA GLN A 25 26.02 19.91 5.46
C GLN A 25 26.37 21.40 5.42
N ALA A 26 26.90 22.03 6.48
CA ALA A 26 27.36 23.42 6.44
C ALA A 26 28.48 23.64 5.39
N ALA A 27 29.38 22.67 5.21
CA ALA A 27 30.40 22.69 4.18
C ALA A 27 29.82 22.54 2.76
N VAL A 28 28.80 21.69 2.59
CA VAL A 28 28.03 21.55 1.33
C VAL A 28 27.14 22.80 1.07
N LEU A 29 26.64 23.44 2.13
CA LEU A 29 25.79 24.64 2.11
C LEU A 29 26.51 25.86 1.55
N LYS A 30 27.83 25.99 1.77
CA LYS A 30 28.59 27.09 1.18
C LYS A 30 28.71 26.98 -0.35
N MET A 31 28.37 25.84 -0.94
CA MET A 31 28.45 25.60 -2.39
C MET A 31 27.09 25.53 -3.11
N LYS A 32 25.94 25.38 -2.42
CA LYS A 32 24.61 25.22 -3.06
C LYS A 32 23.62 26.29 -2.60
N ASP A 33 22.89 26.88 -3.55
CA ASP A 33 21.78 27.82 -3.27
C ASP A 33 20.62 27.06 -2.58
N PRO A 34 20.15 27.49 -1.39
CA PRO A 34 18.97 26.94 -0.72
C PRO A 34 17.74 26.79 -1.62
N LYS A 35 17.55 27.71 -2.58
CA LYS A 35 16.44 27.64 -3.53
C LYS A 35 16.59 26.48 -4.51
N GLN A 36 17.82 26.10 -4.85
CA GLN A 36 18.08 24.96 -5.73
C GLN A 36 17.64 23.65 -5.08
N ILE A 37 17.81 23.51 -3.77
CA ILE A 37 17.38 22.32 -3.02
C ILE A 37 15.86 22.15 -3.09
N ILE A 38 15.12 23.24 -2.89
CA ILE A 38 13.66 23.23 -3.01
C ILE A 38 13.24 22.92 -4.46
N GLN A 39 13.93 23.46 -5.47
CA GLN A 39 13.66 23.11 -6.87
C GLN A 39 13.95 21.64 -7.19
N ASP A 40 15.01 21.07 -6.63
CA ASP A 40 15.35 19.66 -6.81
C ASP A 40 14.30 18.76 -6.14
N MET A 41 13.76 19.17 -4.99
CA MET A 41 12.61 18.52 -4.34
C MET A 41 11.36 18.60 -5.21
N GLU A 42 11.04 19.77 -5.77
CA GLU A 42 9.90 19.93 -6.68
C GLU A 42 9.99 19.02 -7.90
N LYS A 43 11.16 18.93 -8.53
CA LYS A 43 11.38 18.03 -9.67
C LYS A 43 11.22 16.56 -9.30
N LEU A 44 11.66 16.16 -8.10
CA LEU A 44 11.46 14.79 -7.63
C LEU A 44 9.99 14.50 -7.38
N ASP A 45 9.25 15.42 -6.75
CA ASP A 45 7.81 15.26 -6.53
C ASP A 45 7.05 15.20 -7.86
N GLU A 46 7.43 16.01 -8.87
CA GLU A 46 6.83 15.95 -10.21
C GLU A 46 7.01 14.59 -10.87
N ILE A 47 8.13 13.92 -10.62
CA ILE A 47 8.42 12.57 -11.13
C ILE A 47 7.68 11.50 -10.30
N GLU A 48 7.66 11.64 -8.97
CA GLU A 48 7.01 10.68 -8.05
C GLU A 48 5.49 10.68 -8.22
N PHE A 49 4.87 11.85 -8.30
CA PHE A 49 3.43 12.02 -8.45
C PHE A 49 2.95 11.99 -9.91
N ASN A 50 3.81 11.58 -10.86
CA ASN A 50 3.39 11.37 -12.23
C ASN A 50 2.67 10.01 -12.36
N PRO A 51 1.34 9.98 -12.63
CA PRO A 51 0.57 8.74 -12.69
C PRO A 51 1.02 7.78 -13.80
N VAL A 52 1.70 8.29 -14.84
CA VAL A 52 2.21 7.47 -15.95
C VAL A 52 3.60 6.92 -15.62
N GLN A 53 4.49 7.74 -15.05
CA GLN A 53 5.88 7.35 -14.80
C GLN A 53 6.05 6.53 -13.52
N GLN A 54 5.16 6.65 -12.52
CA GLN A 54 5.29 5.92 -11.26
C GLN A 54 5.37 4.39 -11.45
N LEU A 55 4.73 3.86 -12.49
CA LEU A 55 4.73 2.42 -12.78
C LEU A 55 6.11 1.87 -13.18
N GLN A 56 7.07 2.73 -13.54
CA GLN A 56 8.40 2.35 -14.06
C GLN A 56 9.56 2.73 -13.13
N LEU A 57 9.30 3.35 -11.98
CA LEU A 57 10.34 3.95 -11.13
C LEU A 57 10.67 3.08 -9.90
N ASN A 58 11.94 3.15 -9.47
CA ASN A 58 12.38 2.54 -8.22
C ASN A 58 11.97 3.40 -7.02
N GLU A 59 10.86 3.02 -6.38
CA GLU A 59 10.27 3.71 -5.22
C GLU A 59 11.27 3.92 -4.08
N LYS A 60 12.16 2.95 -3.83
CA LYS A 60 13.13 3.03 -2.73
C LYS A 60 14.15 4.17 -2.95
N VAL A 61 14.69 4.27 -4.17
CA VAL A 61 15.71 5.28 -4.49
C VAL A 61 15.12 6.68 -4.48
N LEU A 62 13.90 6.86 -4.96
CA LEU A 62 13.23 8.17 -4.94
C LEU A 62 12.93 8.62 -3.52
N LYS A 63 12.39 7.73 -2.67
CA LYS A 63 12.16 8.02 -1.25
C LYS A 63 13.44 8.36 -0.51
N ASP A 64 14.53 7.64 -0.75
CA ASP A 64 15.84 7.93 -0.14
C ASP A 64 16.40 9.29 -0.59
N LYS A 65 16.24 9.66 -1.86
CA LYS A 65 16.66 10.98 -2.38
C LYS A 65 15.80 12.11 -1.82
N HIS A 66 14.48 11.92 -1.76
CA HIS A 66 13.54 12.88 -1.19
C HIS A 66 13.84 13.15 0.29
N LYS A 67 14.05 12.08 1.06
CA LYS A 67 14.43 12.14 2.47
C LYS A 67 15.71 12.95 2.69
N LYS A 68 16.76 12.69 1.91
CA LYS A 68 18.03 13.43 2.00
C LYS A 68 17.87 14.93 1.69
N LEU A 69 17.04 15.28 0.70
CA LEU A 69 16.77 16.68 0.40
C LEU A 69 15.95 17.36 1.50
N CYS A 70 14.97 16.68 2.08
CA CYS A 70 14.23 17.18 3.25
C CYS A 70 15.16 17.47 4.43
N GLU A 71 16.01 16.50 4.79
CA GLU A 71 17.00 16.65 5.86
C GLU A 71 17.94 17.83 5.59
N THR A 72 18.36 18.01 4.33
CA THR A 72 19.21 19.14 3.94
C THR A 72 18.46 20.48 4.05
N SER A 73 17.22 20.54 3.57
CA SER A 73 16.38 21.75 3.65
C SER A 73 16.10 22.16 5.10
N GLU A 74 15.77 21.20 5.96
CA GLU A 74 15.53 21.45 7.38
C GLU A 74 16.78 21.99 8.09
N CYS A 75 17.94 21.41 7.79
CA CYS A 75 19.21 21.86 8.36
C CYS A 75 19.56 23.29 7.91
N ILE A 76 19.30 23.63 6.64
CA ILE A 76 19.45 25.00 6.12
C ILE A 76 18.56 25.97 6.86
N LEU A 77 17.28 25.64 7.06
CA LEU A 77 16.35 26.52 7.76
C LEU A 77 16.81 26.81 9.18
N ARG A 78 17.26 25.79 9.92
CA ARG A 78 17.80 25.94 11.28
C ARG A 78 19.09 26.78 11.33
N LEU A 79 19.92 26.70 10.30
CA LEU A 79 21.13 27.53 10.20
C LEU A 79 20.78 29.01 9.97
N TYR A 80 19.90 29.29 9.02
CA TYR A 80 19.48 30.67 8.73
C TYR A 80 18.61 31.27 9.82
N GLU A 81 17.87 30.46 10.59
CA GLU A 81 17.14 30.92 11.77
C GLU A 81 18.07 31.56 12.81
N LYS A 82 19.27 30.99 12.98
CA LYS A 82 20.28 31.48 13.95
C LYS A 82 21.19 32.56 13.37
N GLU A 83 21.61 32.42 12.11
CA GLU A 83 22.61 33.32 11.50
C GLU A 83 21.99 34.57 10.87
N ASN A 84 20.83 34.45 10.19
CA ASN A 84 20.24 35.53 9.40
C ASN A 84 18.69 35.42 9.31
N PRO A 85 17.95 36.00 10.27
CA PRO A 85 16.49 35.85 10.36
C PRO A 85 15.71 36.41 9.16
N ASP A 86 16.26 37.41 8.45
CA ASP A 86 15.64 37.95 7.24
C ASP A 86 15.66 36.96 6.07
N ILE A 87 16.76 36.22 5.91
CA ILE A 87 16.89 35.18 4.89
C ILE A 87 15.98 34.00 5.26
N TYR A 88 15.95 33.60 6.53
CA TYR A 88 15.03 32.59 7.04
C TYR A 88 13.57 32.92 6.68
N LYS A 89 13.11 34.15 6.92
CA LYS A 89 11.74 34.58 6.59
C LYS A 89 11.43 34.47 5.09
N LYS A 90 12.42 34.70 4.22
CA LYS A 90 12.29 34.52 2.78
C LYS A 90 12.24 33.05 2.39
N LEU A 91 13.08 32.20 2.99
CA LEU A 91 13.11 30.75 2.75
C LEU A 91 11.84 30.07 3.22
N SER A 92 11.35 30.40 4.43
CA SER A 92 10.10 29.90 4.97
C SER A 92 8.91 30.19 4.04
N LYS A 93 8.85 31.37 3.40
CA LYS A 93 7.82 31.67 2.39
C LYS A 93 7.92 30.78 1.15
N ILE A 94 9.11 30.37 0.75
CA ILE A 94 9.33 29.49 -0.41
C ILE A 94 8.95 28.06 -0.02
N GLU A 95 9.34 27.60 1.16
CA GLU A 95 8.96 26.31 1.72
C GLU A 95 7.44 26.15 1.82
N VAL A 96 6.72 27.17 2.33
CA VAL A 96 5.25 27.14 2.38
C VAL A 96 4.62 27.04 0.99
N LYS A 97 5.23 27.67 -0.03
CA LYS A 97 4.74 27.54 -1.42
C LYS A 97 5.00 26.14 -1.97
N TYR A 98 6.17 25.59 -1.69
CA TYR A 98 6.54 24.22 -2.04
C TYR A 98 5.57 23.21 -1.41
N GLU A 99 5.30 23.29 -0.11
CA GLU A 99 4.37 22.39 0.58
C GLU A 99 2.96 22.47 0.00
N LYS A 100 2.49 23.67 -0.33
CA LYS A 100 1.20 23.84 -1.03
C LYS A 100 1.19 23.18 -2.42
N LYS A 101 2.29 23.30 -3.17
CA LYS A 101 2.43 22.66 -4.49
C LYS A 101 2.43 21.14 -4.34
N ARG A 102 3.21 20.60 -3.40
CA ARG A 102 3.29 19.17 -3.11
C ARG A 102 1.95 18.59 -2.68
N ALA A 103 1.22 19.27 -1.80
CA ALA A 103 -0.12 18.86 -1.38
C ALA A 103 -1.09 18.76 -2.56
N ARG A 104 -1.05 19.71 -3.51
CA ARG A 104 -1.87 19.65 -4.73
C ARG A 104 -1.49 18.48 -5.62
N LEU A 105 -0.19 18.22 -5.80
CA LEU A 105 0.29 17.06 -6.59
C LEU A 105 -0.18 15.74 -5.96
N SER A 106 -0.02 15.59 -4.64
CA SER A 106 -0.47 14.40 -3.91
C SER A 106 -1.97 14.19 -4.05
N GLN A 107 -2.79 15.24 -3.86
CA GLN A 107 -4.25 15.15 -4.01
C GLN A 107 -4.66 14.74 -5.41
N HIS A 108 -4.05 15.35 -6.44
CA HIS A 108 -4.34 14.99 -7.82
C HIS A 108 -3.94 13.54 -8.12
N PHE A 109 -2.77 13.12 -7.65
CA PHE A 109 -2.28 11.76 -7.81
C PHE A 109 -3.21 10.73 -7.15
N ASP A 110 -3.62 10.97 -5.90
CA ASP A 110 -4.55 10.10 -5.18
C ASP A 110 -5.92 10.03 -5.87
N ALA A 111 -6.42 11.17 -6.37
CA ALA A 111 -7.67 11.21 -7.13
C ALA A 111 -7.59 10.37 -8.41
N VAL A 112 -6.52 10.50 -9.20
CA VAL A 112 -6.31 9.70 -10.41
C VAL A 112 -6.21 8.22 -10.07
N LYS A 113 -5.42 7.86 -9.05
CA LYS A 113 -5.27 6.47 -8.60
C LYS A 113 -6.60 5.88 -8.13
N ASN A 114 -7.41 6.65 -7.40
CA ASN A 114 -8.73 6.23 -6.96
C ASN A 114 -9.69 6.01 -8.14
N VAL A 115 -9.70 6.92 -9.13
CA VAL A 115 -10.49 6.75 -10.36
C VAL A 115 -10.07 5.49 -11.11
N ILE A 116 -8.77 5.27 -11.31
CA ILE A 116 -8.26 4.05 -11.96
C ILE A 116 -8.69 2.80 -11.17
N MET A 117 -8.58 2.81 -9.84
CA MET A 117 -9.01 1.70 -9.01
C MET A 117 -10.52 1.43 -9.14
N MET A 118 -11.33 2.48 -9.19
CA MET A 118 -12.79 2.37 -9.35
C MET A 118 -13.20 1.95 -10.77
N MET A 119 -12.50 2.40 -11.81
CA MET A 119 -12.83 2.05 -13.20
C MET A 119 -12.39 0.63 -13.57
N PHE A 120 -11.25 0.16 -13.06
CA PHE A 120 -10.67 -1.11 -13.51
C PHE A 120 -10.73 -2.21 -12.46
N LEU A 121 -10.40 -1.92 -11.19
CA LEU A 121 -10.28 -2.96 -10.17
C LEU A 121 -11.61 -3.29 -9.49
N ALA A 122 -12.46 -2.29 -9.24
CA ALA A 122 -13.75 -2.50 -8.61
C ALA A 122 -14.71 -3.39 -9.44
N PRO A 123 -14.84 -3.21 -10.78
CA PRO A 123 -15.67 -4.08 -11.60
C PRO A 123 -15.13 -5.51 -11.64
N VAL A 124 -13.80 -5.68 -11.71
CA VAL A 124 -13.16 -7.01 -11.70
C VAL A 124 -13.44 -7.73 -10.37
N LYS A 125 -13.31 -7.05 -9.23
CA LYS A 125 -13.64 -7.61 -7.92
C LYS A 125 -15.13 -7.95 -7.80
N MET A 126 -16.01 -7.07 -8.27
CA MET A 126 -17.46 -7.30 -8.27
C MET A 126 -17.84 -8.49 -9.15
N MET A 127 -17.23 -8.63 -10.32
CA MET A 127 -17.44 -9.78 -11.21
C MET A 127 -16.96 -11.09 -10.59
N ALA A 128 -15.85 -11.09 -9.85
CA ALA A 128 -15.39 -12.27 -9.11
C ALA A 128 -16.38 -12.69 -8.03
N ILE A 129 -16.94 -11.72 -7.30
CA ILE A 129 -17.99 -11.96 -6.30
C ILE A 129 -19.25 -12.52 -6.97
N LEU A 130 -19.71 -11.90 -8.05
CA LEU A 130 -20.90 -12.32 -8.79
C LEU A 130 -20.75 -13.75 -9.33
N ARG A 131 -19.60 -14.09 -9.93
CA ARG A 131 -19.29 -15.46 -10.39
C ARG A 131 -19.33 -16.47 -9.25
N THR A 132 -18.79 -16.11 -8.09
CA THR A 132 -18.81 -16.97 -6.90
C THR A 132 -20.24 -17.21 -6.42
N TRP A 133 -21.07 -16.15 -6.39
CA TRP A 133 -22.47 -16.24 -5.98
C TRP A 133 -23.30 -17.09 -6.94
N ILE A 134 -23.12 -16.91 -8.25
CA ILE A 134 -23.75 -17.76 -9.29
C ILE A 134 -23.37 -19.22 -9.11
N LYS A 135 -22.07 -19.51 -8.90
CA LYS A 135 -21.58 -20.89 -8.72
C LYS A 135 -22.17 -21.55 -7.46
N VAL A 136 -22.22 -20.82 -6.34
CA VAL A 136 -22.84 -21.31 -5.10
C VAL A 136 -24.32 -21.55 -5.32
N SER A 137 -25.04 -20.61 -5.94
CA SER A 137 -26.47 -20.75 -6.23
C SER A 137 -26.76 -21.97 -7.10
N MET A 138 -25.99 -22.18 -8.19
CA MET A 138 -26.14 -23.36 -9.04
C MET A 138 -25.88 -24.65 -8.26
N MET A 139 -24.84 -24.70 -7.42
CA MET A 139 -24.53 -25.86 -6.58
C MET A 139 -25.69 -26.18 -5.63
N THR A 140 -26.28 -25.17 -5.00
CA THR A 140 -27.44 -25.35 -4.11
C THR A 140 -28.64 -25.91 -4.88
N VAL A 141 -28.94 -25.38 -6.06
CA VAL A 141 -30.04 -25.88 -6.90
C VAL A 141 -29.80 -27.35 -7.29
N VAL A 142 -28.61 -27.68 -7.79
CA VAL A 142 -28.25 -29.06 -8.16
C VAL A 142 -28.38 -30.00 -6.97
N MET A 143 -27.88 -29.62 -5.79
CA MET A 143 -28.02 -30.44 -4.58
C MET A 143 -29.49 -30.67 -4.19
N THR A 144 -30.34 -29.64 -4.26
CA THR A 144 -31.77 -29.80 -3.93
C THR A 144 -32.52 -30.69 -4.93
N VAL A 145 -32.19 -30.63 -6.22
CA VAL A 145 -32.80 -31.49 -7.25
C VAL A 145 -32.34 -32.94 -7.06
N THR A 146 -31.04 -33.17 -6.85
CA THR A 146 -30.50 -34.51 -6.60
C THR A 146 -31.13 -35.15 -5.36
N LEU A 147 -31.23 -34.41 -4.25
CA LEU A 147 -31.87 -34.91 -3.03
C LEU A 147 -33.35 -35.22 -3.24
N LYS A 148 -34.09 -34.39 -3.99
CA LYS A 148 -35.50 -34.65 -4.32
C LYS A 148 -35.66 -35.90 -5.19
N ASN A 149 -34.85 -36.06 -6.22
CA ASN A 149 -34.91 -37.22 -7.10
C ASN A 149 -34.63 -38.52 -6.34
N GLN A 150 -33.59 -38.54 -5.49
CA GLN A 150 -33.27 -39.68 -4.64
C GLN A 150 -34.41 -40.01 -3.66
N MET A 151 -35.08 -39.00 -3.11
CA MET A 151 -36.20 -39.21 -2.19
C MET A 151 -37.44 -39.76 -2.90
N GLU A 152 -37.74 -39.32 -4.12
CA GLU A 152 -38.86 -39.87 -4.91
C GLU A 152 -38.58 -41.32 -5.35
N GLU A 153 -37.35 -41.64 -5.76
CA GLU A 153 -36.95 -43.00 -6.11
C GLU A 153 -37.12 -43.97 -4.92
N VAL A 154 -36.76 -43.53 -3.71
CA VAL A 154 -36.97 -44.31 -2.48
C VAL A 154 -38.47 -44.46 -2.15
N LYS A 155 -39.30 -43.44 -2.36
CA LYS A 155 -40.75 -43.54 -2.13
C LYS A 155 -41.40 -44.51 -3.11
N GLU A 156 -41.05 -44.45 -4.40
CA GLU A 156 -41.57 -45.35 -5.41
C GLU A 156 -41.21 -46.81 -5.11
N MET A 157 -39.95 -47.07 -4.73
CA MET A 157 -39.48 -48.41 -4.36
C MET A 157 -40.22 -48.97 -3.14
N ASN A 158 -40.49 -48.13 -2.13
CA ASN A 158 -41.29 -48.51 -0.96
C ASN A 158 -42.74 -48.82 -1.34
N LEU A 159 -43.37 -48.01 -2.20
CA LEU A 159 -44.75 -48.23 -2.64
C LEU A 159 -44.89 -49.54 -3.43
N CYS A 160 -43.96 -49.81 -4.36
CA CYS A 160 -43.90 -51.06 -5.10
C CYS A 160 -43.77 -52.26 -4.16
N THR A 161 -42.92 -52.17 -3.14
CA THR A 161 -42.73 -53.24 -2.16
C THR A 161 -44.02 -53.50 -1.36
N VAL A 162 -44.70 -52.44 -0.90
CA VAL A 162 -45.97 -52.56 -0.18
C VAL A 162 -47.06 -53.19 -1.05
N MET A 163 -47.14 -52.81 -2.34
CA MET A 163 -48.10 -53.41 -3.27
C MET A 163 -47.86 -54.91 -3.46
N MET A 164 -46.62 -55.33 -3.66
CA MET A 164 -46.26 -56.75 -3.82
C MET A 164 -46.57 -57.58 -2.57
N VAL A 165 -46.32 -57.04 -1.38
CA VAL A 165 -46.67 -57.70 -0.11
C VAL A 165 -48.19 -57.83 0.07
N ARG A 166 -48.96 -56.80 -0.33
CA ARG A 166 -50.42 -56.84 -0.29
C ARG A 166 -51.00 -57.87 -1.27
N GLU A 167 -50.43 -57.96 -2.47
CA GLU A 167 -50.89 -58.91 -3.48
C GLU A 167 -50.61 -60.37 -3.04
N THR A 168 -49.43 -60.64 -2.48
CA THR A 168 -49.08 -61.97 -1.96
C THR A 168 -49.92 -62.39 -0.75
N THR A 169 -50.28 -61.45 0.13
CA THR A 169 -51.20 -61.71 1.26
C THR A 169 -52.64 -61.94 0.81
N MET A 170 -53.11 -61.23 -0.22
CA MET A 170 -54.44 -61.45 -0.81
C MET A 170 -54.52 -62.83 -1.48
N LYS A 171 -53.51 -63.21 -2.28
CA LYS A 171 -53.43 -64.54 -2.92
C LYS A 171 -53.40 -65.69 -1.91
N LYS A 172 -52.74 -65.52 -0.75
CA LYS A 172 -52.76 -66.52 0.34
C LYS A 172 -54.12 -66.64 1.01
N ARG A 173 -54.92 -65.57 1.10
CA ARG A 173 -56.28 -65.63 1.67
C ARG A 173 -57.31 -66.27 0.75
N THR A 174 -57.11 -66.23 -0.57
CA THR A 174 -58.02 -66.85 -1.55
C THR A 174 -57.80 -68.36 -1.73
N GLN A 175 -56.74 -68.93 -1.16
CA GLN A 175 -56.41 -70.37 -1.24
C GLN A 175 -56.77 -71.17 0.03
N ILE A 176 -57.55 -70.58 0.94
CA ILE A 176 -58.15 -71.25 2.12
C ILE A 176 -59.66 -71.27 1.91
#